data_AF-A0A0Q7BGN0-F1
#
_entry.id   AF-A0A0Q7BGN0-F1
#
_cell.length_a   1.000
_cell.length_b   1.000
_cell.length_c   1.000
_cell.angle_alpha   90.00
_cell.angle_beta   90.00
_cell.angle_gamma   90.00
#
_symmetry.space_group_name_H-M   'P 1'
#
loop_
_entity.id
_entity.type
_entity.pdbx_description
1 polymer ?
#
loop_
_entity_poly.entity_id
_entity_poly.type
_entity_poly.pdbx_seq_one_letter_code
_entity_poly.pdbx_strand_id
1 'polypeptide(L)'
;MKSLLLIALLALLPLGASALDLKDWQIAVTDFEGEAKLVGDRVTVPKPANPRVPNSHVAARRGDDGALTLQFSNSWIAQLRWQDGPPLDLRPYLAEGTIEFDLNVVDLAHGGMKFKLGCGQDCERKIPFLFAGRELAGKGRQHLSFALKCFWRDGDDFSAVPVPFALEGTGSGEVQISRLRISKQGKAATACPDYRTQSVTPQRLQESWAVDWWLPRHEQKLAEIKAHREAGRRVDLVFVGDSITQGWENEGKAAWATHFAKHNAVALGFGGDRTENLLWRLQNGELDGMAPKVIVVMIGTNNTGERMEEPALTVAGTRANLEEIKKRQPQAKVLLLALFPRGEKPDDPTRRHNARINALLPTLADGKQVVFLDIGKQLSNPDGTLSKDILPDWLHLSPQGYEIWARSLEAPLAPLLAP
;
A
#
# COMPACT_ATOMS: atom_id res chain seq x y z
N MET A 1 -51.33 -14.93 -57.73
CA MET A 1 -51.21 -15.00 -56.25
C MET A 1 -50.51 -16.29 -55.87
N LYS A 2 -49.26 -16.21 -55.42
CA LYS A 2 -48.66 -17.11 -54.41
C LYS A 2 -47.33 -16.50 -53.98
N SER A 3 -47.29 -16.13 -52.71
CA SER A 3 -46.27 -15.32 -52.05
C SER A 3 -44.93 -16.03 -51.88
N LEU A 4 -43.90 -15.21 -51.83
CA LEU A 4 -42.58 -15.46 -51.26
C LEU A 4 -42.65 -16.22 -49.92
N LEU A 5 -41.74 -17.17 -49.73
CA LEU A 5 -41.07 -17.35 -48.44
C LEU A 5 -39.61 -17.80 -48.69
N LEU A 6 -38.71 -16.82 -48.67
CA LEU A 6 -37.27 -17.04 -48.64
C LEU A 6 -36.92 -17.37 -47.17
N ILE A 7 -36.72 -18.65 -46.86
CA ILE A 7 -36.24 -19.07 -45.55
C ILE A 7 -34.73 -18.77 -45.50
N ALA A 8 -34.38 -17.66 -44.85
CA ALA A 8 -33.01 -17.38 -44.47
C ALA A 8 -32.59 -18.38 -43.39
N LEU A 9 -31.68 -19.27 -43.73
CA LEU A 9 -31.00 -20.15 -42.78
C LEU A 9 -30.07 -19.26 -41.91
N LEU A 10 -30.57 -18.77 -40.78
CA LEU A 10 -29.70 -18.21 -39.74
C LEU A 10 -28.84 -19.37 -39.22
N ALA A 11 -27.57 -19.39 -39.63
CA ALA A 11 -26.57 -20.17 -38.95
C ALA A 11 -26.49 -19.67 -37.51
N LEU A 12 -26.85 -20.53 -36.55
CA LEU A 12 -26.56 -20.37 -35.14
C LEU A 12 -25.05 -20.22 -34.96
N LEU A 13 -24.57 -18.97 -34.84
CA LEU A 13 -23.26 -18.70 -34.27
C LEU A 13 -23.27 -19.18 -32.81
N PRO A 14 -22.24 -19.89 -32.34
CA PRO A 14 -22.21 -20.40 -30.98
C PRO A 14 -22.11 -19.22 -30.00
N LEU A 15 -23.14 -19.03 -29.19
CA LEU A 15 -23.05 -18.28 -27.94
C LEU A 15 -22.13 -19.06 -26.99
N GLY A 16 -20.98 -18.48 -26.62
CA GLY A 16 -20.26 -18.87 -25.41
C GLY A 16 -18.82 -19.37 -25.59
N ALA A 17 -17.93 -18.56 -26.16
CA ALA A 17 -16.47 -18.71 -25.99
C ALA A 17 -15.81 -17.42 -25.45
N SER A 18 -16.59 -16.53 -24.82
CA SER A 18 -16.15 -15.17 -24.48
C SER A 18 -15.77 -14.96 -23.01
N ALA A 19 -16.01 -15.92 -22.11
CA ALA A 19 -15.68 -15.80 -20.69
C ALA A 19 -15.04 -17.08 -20.12
N LEU A 20 -13.97 -16.90 -19.35
CA LEU A 20 -13.33 -17.94 -18.53
C LEU A 20 -14.06 -18.00 -17.20
N ASP A 21 -14.60 -19.18 -16.89
CA ASP A 21 -15.10 -19.51 -15.56
C ASP A 21 -14.00 -20.25 -14.79
N LEU A 22 -13.75 -19.85 -13.55
CA LEU A 22 -12.66 -20.39 -12.73
C LEU A 22 -13.10 -21.63 -11.95
N LYS A 23 -14.00 -22.45 -12.51
CA LYS A 23 -14.55 -23.66 -11.88
C LYS A 23 -13.51 -24.74 -11.59
N ASP A 24 -12.50 -24.86 -12.44
CA ASP A 24 -11.43 -25.87 -12.30
C ASP A 24 -10.34 -25.45 -11.30
N TRP A 25 -10.43 -24.24 -10.75
CA TRP A 25 -9.48 -23.71 -9.79
C TRP A 25 -9.87 -24.09 -8.37
N GLN A 26 -8.88 -24.46 -7.57
CA GLN A 26 -9.08 -24.70 -6.15
C GLN A 26 -9.22 -23.38 -5.41
N ILE A 27 -10.05 -23.36 -4.37
CA ILE A 27 -10.19 -22.21 -3.49
C ILE A 27 -9.40 -22.49 -2.22
N ALA A 28 -8.33 -21.74 -2.02
CA ALA A 28 -7.60 -21.69 -0.76
C ALA A 28 -8.11 -20.55 0.11
N VAL A 29 -8.18 -20.80 1.40
CA VAL A 29 -8.49 -19.83 2.44
C VAL A 29 -7.22 -19.61 3.24
N THR A 30 -6.76 -18.36 3.32
CA THR A 30 -5.47 -18.06 3.96
C THR A 30 -5.64 -17.09 5.12
N ASP A 31 -4.85 -17.29 6.16
CA ASP A 31 -4.52 -16.33 7.21
C ASP A 31 -3.01 -16.03 7.13
N PHE A 32 -2.47 -15.14 7.96
CA PHE A 32 -1.03 -14.89 8.00
C PHE A 32 -0.25 -16.19 8.23
N GLU A 33 0.65 -16.62 7.34
CA GLU A 33 1.39 -17.90 7.44
C GLU A 33 0.52 -19.19 7.52
N GLY A 34 -0.80 -19.08 7.38
CA GLY A 34 -1.75 -20.19 7.48
C GLY A 34 -2.55 -20.37 6.20
N GLU A 35 -2.81 -21.61 5.80
CA GLU A 35 -3.64 -21.92 4.63
C GLU A 35 -4.46 -23.19 4.86
N ALA A 36 -5.69 -23.19 4.35
CA ALA A 36 -6.53 -24.38 4.25
C ALA A 36 -7.31 -24.39 2.93
N LYS A 37 -7.47 -25.57 2.33
CA LYS A 37 -8.27 -25.74 1.11
C LYS A 37 -9.75 -25.84 1.45
N LEU A 38 -10.62 -25.13 0.72
CA LEU A 38 -12.06 -25.26 0.87
C LEU A 38 -12.55 -26.54 0.16
N VAL A 39 -12.50 -27.66 0.90
CA VAL A 39 -13.07 -28.95 0.49
C VAL A 39 -14.46 -29.09 1.09
N GLY A 40 -15.48 -29.28 0.25
CA GLY A 40 -16.89 -29.30 0.68
C GLY A 40 -17.44 -27.89 0.94
N ASP A 41 -18.25 -27.75 1.99
CA ASP A 41 -19.06 -26.55 2.23
C ASP A 41 -18.46 -25.56 3.21
N ARG A 42 -17.44 -25.93 3.98
CA ARG A 42 -16.82 -25.05 4.98
C ARG A 42 -15.38 -25.42 5.29
N VAL A 43 -14.59 -24.41 5.65
CA VAL A 43 -13.23 -24.58 6.16
C VAL A 43 -12.90 -23.45 7.14
N THR A 44 -12.08 -23.75 8.14
CA THR A 44 -11.48 -22.76 9.04
C THR A 44 -9.97 -22.91 8.96
N VAL A 45 -9.26 -21.80 8.79
CA VAL A 45 -7.80 -21.77 8.76
C VAL A 45 -7.29 -21.94 10.19
N PRO A 46 -6.37 -22.90 10.45
CA PRO A 46 -5.74 -23.01 11.75
C PRO A 46 -4.99 -21.73 12.12
N LYS A 47 -5.08 -21.31 13.39
CA LYS A 47 -4.30 -20.18 13.86
C LYS A 47 -2.79 -20.47 13.69
N PRO A 48 -2.01 -19.52 13.15
CA PRO A 48 -0.57 -19.67 13.01
C PRO A 48 0.14 -19.85 14.38
N ALA A 49 1.23 -20.60 14.41
CA ALA A 49 2.02 -20.86 15.62
C ALA A 49 2.85 -19.64 16.09
N ASN A 50 2.75 -18.50 15.41
CA ASN A 50 3.48 -17.29 15.70
C ASN A 50 2.75 -16.45 16.77
N PRO A 51 3.35 -16.22 17.96
CA PRO A 51 2.69 -15.55 19.07
C PRO A 51 2.40 -14.06 18.83
N ARG A 52 3.03 -13.44 17.81
CA ARG A 52 2.73 -12.06 17.41
C ARG A 52 1.45 -11.96 16.60
N VAL A 53 1.03 -13.05 15.97
CA VAL A 53 -0.22 -13.07 15.19
C VAL A 53 -1.38 -12.88 16.16
N PRO A 54 -2.29 -11.95 15.88
CA PRO A 54 -3.48 -11.73 16.71
C PRO A 54 -4.28 -13.03 16.87
N ASN A 55 -5.23 -13.03 17.81
CA ASN A 55 -6.18 -14.13 17.91
C ASN A 55 -7.19 -14.05 16.76
N SER A 56 -6.71 -14.31 15.54
CA SER A 56 -7.46 -14.27 14.32
C SER A 56 -8.37 -15.49 14.19
N HIS A 57 -9.51 -15.28 13.54
CA HIS A 57 -10.35 -16.36 13.05
C HIS A 57 -10.60 -16.09 11.57
N VAL A 58 -10.23 -17.03 10.71
CA VAL A 58 -10.50 -16.96 9.27
C VAL A 58 -11.20 -18.24 8.83
N ALA A 59 -12.35 -18.09 8.20
CA ALA A 59 -13.14 -19.20 7.70
C ALA A 59 -13.78 -18.86 6.36
N ALA A 60 -14.06 -19.90 5.58
CA ALA A 60 -14.91 -19.77 4.41
C ALA A 60 -16.02 -20.81 4.40
N ARG A 61 -17.13 -20.46 3.75
CA ARG A 61 -18.24 -21.37 3.50
C ARG A 61 -18.82 -21.21 2.10
N ARG A 62 -19.36 -22.29 1.56
CA ARG A 62 -20.12 -22.32 0.30
C ARG A 62 -21.61 -22.31 0.65
N GLY A 63 -22.37 -21.40 0.04
CA GLY A 63 -23.82 -21.35 0.12
C GLY A 63 -24.48 -22.21 -0.95
N ASP A 64 -25.76 -22.54 -0.75
CA ASP A 64 -26.57 -23.33 -1.70
C ASP A 64 -26.73 -22.63 -3.07
N ASP A 65 -26.62 -21.30 -3.09
CA ASP A 65 -26.66 -20.47 -4.30
C ASP A 65 -25.29 -20.36 -5.00
N GLY A 66 -24.30 -21.11 -4.53
CA GLY A 66 -22.92 -21.11 -5.03
C GLY A 66 -22.06 -19.93 -4.56
N ALA A 67 -22.58 -19.05 -3.70
CA ALA A 67 -21.78 -17.97 -3.13
C ALA A 67 -20.72 -18.50 -2.17
N LEU A 68 -19.54 -17.87 -2.20
CA LEU A 68 -18.47 -18.11 -1.25
C LEU A 68 -18.45 -16.98 -0.23
N THR A 69 -18.61 -17.31 1.05
CA THR A 69 -18.47 -16.36 2.14
C THR A 69 -17.07 -16.47 2.73
N LEU A 70 -16.38 -15.35 2.87
CA LEU A 70 -15.18 -15.19 3.70
C LEU A 70 -15.59 -14.50 5.01
N GLN A 71 -15.32 -15.15 6.12
CA GLN A 71 -15.50 -14.62 7.47
C GLN A 71 -14.14 -14.45 8.11
N PHE A 72 -13.86 -13.27 8.64
CA PHE A 72 -12.58 -12.97 9.27
C PHE A 72 -12.76 -12.07 10.49
N SER A 73 -11.98 -12.31 11.52
CA SER A 73 -11.91 -11.44 12.69
C SER A 73 -10.49 -11.28 13.17
N ASN A 74 -10.14 -10.06 13.59
CA ASN A 74 -8.81 -9.67 14.08
C ASN A 74 -7.66 -10.17 13.20
N SER A 75 -7.84 -10.29 11.88
CA SER A 75 -6.82 -10.86 10.99
C SER A 75 -5.98 -9.76 10.35
N TRP A 76 -4.67 -9.99 10.25
CA TRP A 76 -3.79 -9.15 9.44
C TRP A 76 -4.05 -9.33 7.94
N ILE A 77 -4.46 -10.53 7.54
CA ILE A 77 -4.74 -10.91 6.16
C ILE A 77 -5.64 -12.14 6.14
N ALA A 78 -6.80 -12.03 5.52
CA ALA A 78 -7.71 -13.15 5.28
C ALA A 78 -8.00 -13.21 3.79
N GLN A 79 -7.85 -14.34 3.11
CA GLN A 79 -8.11 -14.40 1.66
C GLN A 79 -8.97 -15.57 1.22
N LEU A 80 -9.77 -15.36 0.17
CA LEU A 80 -10.19 -16.40 -0.76
C LEU A 80 -9.31 -16.31 -2.00
N ARG A 81 -8.56 -17.35 -2.31
CA ARG A 81 -7.64 -17.40 -3.46
C ARG A 81 -8.04 -18.50 -4.41
N TRP A 82 -8.23 -18.15 -5.68
CA TRP A 82 -8.31 -19.13 -6.76
C TRP A 82 -6.88 -19.52 -7.14
N GLN A 83 -6.46 -20.73 -6.79
CA GLN A 83 -5.10 -21.23 -7.02
C GLN A 83 -5.10 -22.72 -7.41
N ASP A 84 -3.91 -23.28 -7.64
CA ASP A 84 -3.69 -24.68 -8.04
C ASP A 84 -4.41 -25.10 -9.34
N GLY A 85 -4.74 -24.15 -10.22
CA GLY A 85 -5.26 -24.40 -11.57
C GLY A 85 -4.18 -24.28 -12.66
N PRO A 86 -4.49 -24.62 -13.91
CA PRO A 86 -3.57 -24.42 -15.03
C PRO A 86 -3.31 -22.92 -15.24
N PRO A 87 -2.05 -22.45 -15.35
CA PRO A 87 -1.76 -21.02 -15.50
C PRO A 87 -2.54 -20.37 -16.65
N LEU A 88 -3.12 -19.19 -16.40
CA LEU A 88 -3.91 -18.50 -17.44
C LEU A 88 -3.04 -17.52 -18.24
N ASP A 89 -3.15 -17.61 -19.57
CA ASP A 89 -2.70 -16.53 -20.46
C ASP A 89 -3.79 -15.46 -20.55
N LEU A 90 -3.59 -14.37 -19.80
CA LEU A 90 -4.51 -13.24 -19.73
C LEU A 90 -4.16 -12.11 -20.71
N ARG A 91 -3.07 -12.24 -21.49
CA ARG A 91 -2.68 -11.21 -22.49
C ARG A 91 -3.80 -10.92 -23.50
N PRO A 92 -4.55 -11.91 -24.02
CA PRO A 92 -5.66 -11.65 -24.95
C PRO A 92 -6.83 -10.86 -24.37
N TYR A 93 -6.85 -10.66 -23.04
CA TYR A 93 -7.93 -10.01 -22.29
C TYR A 93 -7.55 -8.57 -21.86
N LEU A 94 -6.29 -8.14 -22.01
CA LEU A 94 -5.84 -6.84 -21.49
C LEU A 94 -6.49 -5.63 -22.17
N ALA A 95 -6.86 -5.76 -23.45
CA ALA A 95 -7.39 -4.64 -24.24
C ALA A 95 -8.84 -4.29 -23.85
N GLU A 96 -9.73 -5.29 -23.81
CA GLU A 96 -11.19 -5.11 -23.66
C GLU A 96 -11.79 -6.01 -22.57
N GLY A 97 -10.96 -6.82 -21.91
CA GLY A 97 -11.43 -7.80 -20.97
C GLY A 97 -11.77 -7.20 -19.62
N THR A 98 -12.66 -7.91 -18.92
CA THR A 98 -13.16 -7.54 -17.60
C THR A 98 -13.04 -8.72 -16.65
N ILE A 99 -12.87 -8.42 -15.37
CA ILE A 99 -13.13 -9.35 -14.28
C ILE A 99 -14.42 -8.94 -13.59
N GLU A 100 -15.35 -9.87 -13.54
CA GLU A 100 -16.74 -9.64 -13.17
C GLU A 100 -17.16 -10.62 -12.08
N PHE A 101 -17.86 -10.11 -11.08
CA PHE A 101 -18.38 -10.92 -9.98
C PHE A 101 -19.50 -10.16 -9.27
N ASP A 102 -20.28 -10.89 -8.50
CA ASP A 102 -21.15 -10.28 -7.51
C ASP A 102 -20.46 -10.22 -6.17
N LEU A 103 -20.63 -9.09 -5.49
CA LEU A 103 -20.17 -8.85 -4.14
C LEU A 103 -21.35 -8.55 -3.22
N ASN A 104 -21.40 -9.21 -2.07
CA ASN A 104 -22.27 -8.80 -0.97
C ASN A 104 -21.38 -8.58 0.27
N VAL A 105 -21.27 -7.31 0.69
CA VAL A 105 -20.54 -6.95 1.90
C VAL A 105 -21.52 -7.02 3.06
N VAL A 106 -21.39 -8.05 3.90
CA VAL A 106 -22.28 -8.26 5.06
C VAL A 106 -21.83 -7.36 6.20
N ASP A 107 -20.53 -7.39 6.52
CA ASP A 107 -19.91 -6.51 7.50
C ASP A 107 -18.49 -6.13 7.07
N LEU A 108 -18.15 -4.86 7.25
CA LEU A 108 -16.80 -4.31 7.03
C LEU A 108 -16.52 -3.10 7.94
N ALA A 109 -17.30 -2.91 9.02
CA ALA A 109 -17.19 -1.73 9.88
C ALA A 109 -15.79 -1.59 10.51
N HIS A 110 -15.22 -2.72 10.94
CA HIS A 110 -13.88 -2.82 11.51
C HIS A 110 -12.90 -3.57 10.60
N GLY A 111 -13.24 -3.63 9.31
CA GLY A 111 -12.48 -4.37 8.32
C GLY A 111 -12.03 -3.51 7.16
N GLY A 112 -11.24 -4.12 6.28
CA GLY A 112 -10.90 -3.62 4.96
C GLY A 112 -10.90 -4.74 3.95
N MET A 113 -10.94 -4.37 2.68
CA MET A 113 -10.90 -5.35 1.60
C MET A 113 -10.16 -4.84 0.38
N LYS A 114 -9.54 -5.78 -0.34
CA LYS A 114 -8.81 -5.55 -1.59
C LYS A 114 -9.11 -6.69 -2.55
N PHE A 115 -9.04 -6.42 -3.85
CA PHE A 115 -9.04 -7.46 -4.88
C PHE A 115 -7.63 -7.64 -5.41
N LYS A 116 -7.23 -8.88 -5.67
CA LYS A 116 -5.89 -9.19 -6.17
C LYS A 116 -5.92 -10.08 -7.40
N LEU A 117 -4.86 -9.97 -8.19
CA LEU A 117 -4.58 -10.83 -9.33
C LEU A 117 -3.06 -10.99 -9.46
N GLY A 118 -2.61 -12.21 -9.75
CA GLY A 118 -1.19 -12.53 -9.93
C GLY A 118 -0.65 -12.02 -11.28
N CYS A 119 0.63 -11.62 -11.31
CA CYS A 119 1.26 -10.99 -12.48
C CYS A 119 2.62 -11.63 -12.86
N GLY A 120 2.76 -12.93 -12.59
CA GLY A 120 3.99 -13.70 -12.77
C GLY A 120 4.51 -14.28 -11.44
N GLN A 121 5.76 -14.75 -11.43
CA GLN A 121 6.40 -15.21 -10.20
C GLN A 121 6.56 -14.05 -9.20
N ASP A 122 6.19 -14.31 -7.94
CA ASP A 122 6.30 -13.37 -6.82
C ASP A 122 5.67 -11.98 -7.09
N CYS A 123 4.64 -11.95 -7.95
CA CYS A 123 4.01 -10.72 -8.41
C CYS A 123 2.50 -10.77 -8.17
N GLU A 124 1.98 -9.76 -7.48
CA GLU A 124 0.56 -9.48 -7.39
C GLU A 124 0.23 -8.01 -7.63
N ARG A 125 -0.98 -7.75 -8.12
CA ARG A 125 -1.57 -6.42 -8.27
C ARG A 125 -2.84 -6.34 -7.44
N LYS A 126 -2.98 -5.24 -6.71
CA LYS A 126 -4.06 -5.02 -5.75
C LYS A 126 -4.89 -3.81 -6.17
N ILE A 127 -6.21 -3.95 -6.08
CA ILE A 127 -7.15 -2.83 -6.12
C ILE A 127 -7.67 -2.62 -4.69
N PRO A 128 -7.35 -1.48 -4.04
CA PRO A 128 -7.93 -1.15 -2.75
C PRO A 128 -9.43 -0.92 -2.89
N PHE A 129 -10.22 -1.47 -1.95
CA PHE A 129 -11.68 -1.37 -1.99
C PHE A 129 -12.27 -1.13 -0.59
N LEU A 130 -11.50 -0.53 0.32
CA LEU A 130 -11.91 -0.27 1.70
C LEU A 130 -13.17 0.61 1.78
N PHE A 131 -13.10 1.86 1.30
CA PHE A 131 -14.21 2.81 1.46
C PHE A 131 -15.42 2.44 0.60
N ALA A 132 -15.19 2.06 -0.66
CA ALA A 132 -16.25 1.55 -1.52
C ALA A 132 -16.91 0.30 -0.92
N GLY A 133 -16.14 -0.64 -0.38
CA GLY A 133 -16.66 -1.81 0.32
C GLY A 133 -17.54 -1.44 1.53
N ARG A 134 -17.09 -0.49 2.35
CA ARG A 134 -17.89 0.02 3.48
C ARG A 134 -19.18 0.69 3.04
N GLU A 135 -19.17 1.41 1.92
CA GLU A 135 -20.40 1.99 1.35
C GLU A 135 -21.38 0.92 0.85
N LEU A 136 -20.91 -0.27 0.46
CA LEU A 136 -21.76 -1.38 0.05
C LEU A 136 -22.26 -2.25 1.21
N ALA A 137 -21.72 -2.07 2.42
CA ALA A 137 -22.08 -2.86 3.59
C ALA A 137 -23.60 -2.80 3.84
N GLY A 138 -24.24 -3.96 3.94
CA GLY A 138 -25.68 -4.08 4.18
C GLY A 138 -26.59 -3.72 3.00
N LYS A 139 -26.06 -3.37 1.82
CA LYS A 139 -26.86 -3.04 0.61
C LYS A 139 -27.23 -4.26 -0.24
N GLY A 140 -26.95 -5.46 0.25
CA GLY A 140 -27.14 -6.70 -0.49
C GLY A 140 -26.18 -6.84 -1.66
N ARG A 141 -26.51 -7.77 -2.56
CA ARG A 141 -25.65 -8.17 -3.68
C ARG A 141 -25.54 -7.08 -4.74
N GLN A 142 -24.30 -6.70 -5.06
CA GLN A 142 -23.95 -5.73 -6.09
C GLN A 142 -23.10 -6.40 -7.16
N HIS A 143 -23.34 -6.08 -8.43
CA HIS A 143 -22.49 -6.57 -9.53
C HIS A 143 -21.31 -5.62 -9.73
N LEU A 144 -20.08 -6.15 -9.69
CA LEU A 144 -18.85 -5.42 -9.95
C LEU A 144 -18.20 -5.91 -11.25
N SER A 145 -17.64 -4.98 -12.02
CA SER A 145 -16.95 -5.25 -13.28
C SER A 145 -15.78 -4.31 -13.44
N PHE A 146 -14.58 -4.81 -13.19
CA PHE A 146 -13.32 -4.08 -13.36
C PHE A 146 -12.74 -4.39 -14.74
N ALA A 147 -12.17 -3.38 -15.40
CA ALA A 147 -11.34 -3.65 -16.57
C ALA A 147 -10.12 -4.47 -16.12
N LEU A 148 -9.73 -5.50 -16.88
CA LEU A 148 -8.60 -6.35 -16.49
C LEU A 148 -7.30 -5.55 -16.35
N LYS A 149 -7.14 -4.49 -17.15
CA LYS A 149 -6.03 -3.54 -17.06
C LYS A 149 -5.87 -2.87 -15.68
N CYS A 150 -6.90 -2.88 -14.83
CA CYS A 150 -6.79 -2.40 -13.45
C CYS A 150 -5.78 -3.22 -12.62
N PHE A 151 -5.52 -4.46 -13.02
CA PHE A 151 -4.57 -5.36 -12.40
C PHE A 151 -3.26 -5.48 -13.20
N TRP A 152 -3.01 -4.62 -14.18
CA TRP A 152 -1.84 -4.72 -15.04
C TRP A 152 -0.99 -3.45 -14.97
N ARG A 153 0.31 -3.63 -14.96
CA ARG A 153 1.31 -2.56 -15.07
C ARG A 153 2.31 -2.87 -16.17
N ASP A 154 2.95 -1.83 -16.69
CA ASP A 154 4.03 -1.97 -17.66
C ASP A 154 5.13 -2.89 -17.08
N GLY A 155 5.48 -3.96 -17.81
CA GLY A 155 6.46 -4.97 -17.38
C GLY A 155 5.88 -6.19 -16.66
N ASP A 156 4.59 -6.23 -16.36
CA ASP A 156 3.94 -7.42 -15.78
C ASP A 156 3.86 -8.58 -16.79
N ASP A 157 4.02 -9.82 -16.29
CA ASP A 157 3.87 -11.03 -17.11
C ASP A 157 2.51 -11.69 -16.87
N PHE A 158 1.62 -11.50 -17.85
CA PHE A 158 0.28 -12.07 -17.86
C PHE A 158 0.17 -13.34 -18.72
N SER A 159 1.29 -13.91 -19.18
CA SER A 159 1.28 -15.10 -20.03
C SER A 159 1.01 -16.40 -19.26
N ALA A 160 1.26 -16.41 -17.95
CA ALA A 160 1.11 -17.58 -17.08
C ALA A 160 0.69 -17.18 -15.66
N VAL A 161 -0.52 -16.64 -15.51
CA VAL A 161 -1.05 -16.17 -14.21
C VAL A 161 -1.39 -17.35 -13.30
N PRO A 162 -0.74 -17.49 -12.12
CA PRO A 162 -0.94 -18.64 -11.22
C PRO A 162 -2.04 -18.43 -10.18
N VAL A 163 -2.49 -17.19 -9.99
CA VAL A 163 -3.58 -16.82 -9.08
C VAL A 163 -4.45 -15.80 -9.82
N PRO A 164 -5.45 -16.24 -10.61
CA PRO A 164 -6.23 -15.35 -11.45
C PRO A 164 -7.15 -14.41 -10.67
N PHE A 165 -7.43 -14.71 -9.39
CA PHE A 165 -8.16 -13.80 -8.52
C PHE A 165 -7.96 -14.15 -7.05
N ALA A 166 -7.92 -13.13 -6.20
CA ALA A 166 -8.15 -13.28 -4.78
C ALA A 166 -8.97 -12.11 -4.20
N LEU A 167 -9.84 -12.44 -3.26
CA LEU A 167 -10.49 -11.50 -2.36
C LEU A 167 -9.67 -11.47 -1.07
N GLU A 168 -9.18 -10.30 -0.68
CA GLU A 168 -8.48 -10.11 0.59
C GLU A 168 -9.32 -9.26 1.55
N GLY A 169 -9.34 -9.66 2.82
CA GLY A 169 -9.85 -8.93 3.97
C GLY A 169 -8.76 -8.67 5.00
N THR A 170 -8.91 -7.60 5.79
CA THR A 170 -8.07 -7.27 6.94
C THR A 170 -8.94 -6.74 8.08
N GLY A 171 -8.53 -6.91 9.33
CA GLY A 171 -9.34 -6.57 10.50
C GLY A 171 -10.45 -7.60 10.72
N SER A 172 -11.70 -7.13 10.77
CA SER A 172 -12.89 -7.99 10.97
C SER A 172 -13.97 -7.69 9.93
N GLY A 173 -14.60 -8.74 9.39
CA GLY A 173 -15.70 -8.60 8.44
C GLY A 173 -16.24 -9.93 7.92
N GLU A 174 -17.34 -9.82 7.16
CA GLU A 174 -17.94 -10.92 6.41
C GLU A 174 -18.28 -10.42 4.99
N VAL A 175 -17.74 -11.10 3.99
CA VAL A 175 -17.91 -10.74 2.58
C VAL A 175 -18.26 -11.98 1.77
N GLN A 176 -19.20 -11.84 0.86
CA GLN A 176 -19.64 -12.92 -0.03
C GLN A 176 -19.33 -12.57 -1.47
N ILE A 177 -18.84 -13.54 -2.23
CA ILE A 177 -18.57 -13.41 -3.65
C ILE A 177 -19.22 -14.56 -4.43
N SER A 178 -19.80 -14.26 -5.59
CA SER A 178 -20.35 -15.26 -6.50
C SER A 178 -20.21 -14.82 -7.96
N ARG A 179 -20.47 -15.75 -8.90
CA ARG A 179 -20.47 -15.48 -10.36
C ARG A 179 -19.16 -14.85 -10.87
N LEU A 180 -18.01 -15.22 -10.30
CA LEU A 180 -16.70 -14.78 -10.75
C LEU A 180 -16.40 -15.30 -12.15
N ARG A 181 -16.06 -14.39 -13.07
CA ARG A 181 -15.66 -14.71 -14.44
C ARG A 181 -14.70 -13.68 -15.01
N ILE A 182 -13.87 -14.10 -15.96
CA ILE A 182 -13.01 -13.21 -16.74
C ILE A 182 -13.51 -13.20 -18.19
N SER A 183 -14.04 -12.07 -18.65
CA SER A 183 -14.57 -11.91 -20.01
C SER A 183 -13.52 -11.32 -20.93
N LYS A 184 -13.40 -11.81 -22.17
CA LYS A 184 -12.47 -11.28 -23.19
C LYS A 184 -12.89 -9.91 -23.71
N GLN A 185 -14.20 -9.69 -23.75
CA GLN A 185 -14.81 -8.42 -24.09
C GLN A 185 -15.89 -8.14 -23.06
N GLY A 186 -15.76 -7.03 -22.35
CA GLY A 186 -16.73 -6.60 -21.36
C GLY A 186 -16.72 -5.10 -21.19
N LYS A 187 -17.81 -4.56 -20.63
CA LYS A 187 -17.89 -3.15 -20.28
C LYS A 187 -17.60 -3.01 -18.79
N ALA A 188 -16.41 -2.50 -18.47
CA ALA A 188 -16.07 -2.14 -17.10
C ALA A 188 -17.06 -1.08 -16.58
N ALA A 189 -17.63 -1.35 -15.41
CA ALA A 189 -18.57 -0.47 -14.72
C ALA A 189 -18.03 0.02 -13.37
N THR A 190 -16.92 -0.56 -12.91
CA THR A 190 -16.27 -0.22 -11.64
C THR A 190 -14.93 0.44 -11.93
N ALA A 191 -14.74 1.64 -11.38
CA ALA A 191 -13.48 2.38 -11.51
C ALA A 191 -12.37 1.73 -10.67
N CYS A 192 -11.14 1.92 -11.11
CA CYS A 192 -9.94 1.55 -10.36
C CYS A 192 -8.94 2.71 -10.44
N PRO A 193 -8.06 2.88 -9.43
CA PRO A 193 -7.08 3.96 -9.47
C PRO A 193 -6.04 3.73 -10.57
N ASP A 194 -5.68 4.77 -11.32
CA ASP A 194 -4.58 4.70 -12.28
C ASP A 194 -3.25 4.58 -11.54
N TYR A 195 -2.59 3.42 -11.66
CA TYR A 195 -1.34 3.16 -10.95
C TYR A 195 -0.25 4.17 -11.28
N ARG A 196 -0.28 4.80 -12.47
CA ARG A 196 0.73 5.77 -12.90
C ARG A 196 0.64 7.09 -12.15
N THR A 197 -0.50 7.39 -11.54
CA THR A 197 -0.72 8.66 -10.84
C THR A 197 -0.96 8.49 -9.34
N GLN A 198 -1.10 7.26 -8.83
CA GLN A 198 -1.37 6.99 -7.41
C GLN A 198 -0.37 7.70 -6.49
N SER A 199 0.93 7.57 -6.73
CA SER A 199 1.98 8.20 -5.91
C SER A 199 1.96 9.73 -5.85
N VAL A 200 1.32 10.38 -6.84
CA VAL A 200 1.25 11.86 -6.95
C VAL A 200 -0.16 12.40 -6.73
N THR A 201 -1.15 11.53 -6.45
CA THR A 201 -2.54 11.93 -6.23
C THR A 201 -2.81 11.97 -4.73
N PRO A 202 -2.92 13.16 -4.10
CA PRO A 202 -3.07 13.28 -2.65
C PRO A 202 -4.27 12.47 -2.14
N GLN A 203 -4.03 11.54 -1.22
CA GLN A 203 -5.10 10.74 -0.60
C GLN A 203 -4.80 10.40 0.85
N ARG A 204 -5.84 10.18 1.65
CA ARG A 204 -5.73 9.64 3.00
C ARG A 204 -5.25 8.19 2.96
N LEU A 205 -4.64 7.71 4.04
CA LEU A 205 -4.22 6.31 4.16
C LEU A 205 -5.44 5.38 4.15
N GLN A 206 -5.55 4.54 3.12
CA GLN A 206 -6.69 3.64 2.91
C GLN A 206 -6.44 2.24 3.46
N GLU A 207 -6.07 2.14 4.75
CA GLU A 207 -5.87 0.86 5.42
C GLU A 207 -6.84 0.75 6.60
N SER A 208 -7.50 -0.40 6.77
CA SER A 208 -8.53 -0.59 7.80
C SER A 208 -8.02 -0.32 9.21
N TRP A 209 -6.80 -0.76 9.50
CA TRP A 209 -6.09 -0.56 10.77
C TRP A 209 -5.66 0.90 11.01
N ALA A 210 -5.74 1.76 9.99
CA ALA A 210 -5.38 3.17 10.08
C ALA A 210 -6.57 4.11 10.26
N VAL A 211 -7.79 3.70 9.90
CA VAL A 211 -8.96 4.57 9.82
C VAL A 211 -9.21 5.32 11.12
N ASP A 212 -9.11 4.63 12.26
CA ASP A 212 -9.54 5.17 13.56
C ASP A 212 -8.50 6.08 14.22
N TRP A 213 -7.25 6.11 13.75
CA TRP A 213 -6.18 6.93 14.37
C TRP A 213 -5.52 7.92 13.43
N TRP A 214 -5.50 7.69 12.11
CA TRP A 214 -4.71 8.49 11.18
C TRP A 214 -5.19 9.94 11.10
N LEU A 215 -6.50 10.17 10.94
CA LEU A 215 -7.08 11.52 10.94
C LEU A 215 -7.00 12.20 12.32
N PRO A 216 -7.38 11.54 13.44
CA PRO A 216 -7.18 12.12 14.77
C PRO A 216 -5.73 12.52 15.05
N ARG A 217 -4.75 11.73 14.60
CA ARG A 217 -3.33 12.10 14.72
C ARG A 217 -2.98 13.32 13.88
N HIS A 218 -3.50 13.43 12.66
CA HIS A 218 -3.30 14.63 11.84
C HIS A 218 -3.82 15.88 12.57
N GLU A 219 -5.02 15.82 13.15
CA GLU A 219 -5.57 16.91 13.97
C GLU A 219 -4.72 17.21 15.20
N GLN A 220 -4.21 16.18 15.89
CA GLN A 220 -3.27 16.33 17.00
C GLN A 220 -1.99 17.06 16.57
N LYS A 221 -1.43 16.72 15.40
CA LYS A 221 -0.23 17.38 14.87
C LYS A 221 -0.47 18.82 14.47
N LEU A 222 -1.62 19.14 13.87
CA LEU A 222 -2.02 20.54 13.64
C LEU A 222 -2.14 21.32 14.95
N ALA A 223 -2.69 20.72 16.00
CA ALA A 223 -2.79 21.35 17.31
C ALA A 223 -1.41 21.56 17.97
N GLU A 224 -0.49 20.61 17.85
CA GLU A 224 0.90 20.74 18.30
C GLU A 224 1.60 21.92 17.62
N ILE A 225 1.53 22.00 16.29
CA ILE A 225 2.09 23.10 15.49
C ILE A 225 1.50 24.45 15.93
N LYS A 226 0.17 24.51 16.08
CA LYS A 226 -0.53 25.71 16.56
C LYS A 226 -0.02 26.12 17.95
N ALA A 227 0.17 25.18 18.88
CA ALA A 227 0.67 25.45 20.21
C ALA A 227 2.10 26.01 20.22
N HIS A 228 2.99 25.49 19.35
CA HIS A 228 4.33 26.06 19.18
C HIS A 228 4.28 27.53 18.78
N ARG A 229 3.43 27.86 17.79
CA ARG A 229 3.23 29.23 17.33
C ARG A 229 2.68 30.14 18.42
N GLU A 230 1.64 29.71 19.13
CA GLU A 230 1.00 30.49 20.20
C GLU A 230 1.95 30.72 21.39
N ALA A 231 2.88 29.79 21.63
CA ALA A 231 3.94 29.94 22.62
C ALA A 231 5.13 30.80 22.14
N GLY A 232 5.08 31.37 20.92
CA GLY A 232 6.19 32.14 20.34
C GLY A 232 7.45 31.30 20.04
N ARG A 233 7.34 29.97 20.02
CA ARG A 233 8.46 29.06 19.74
C ARG A 233 8.66 28.94 18.25
N ARG A 234 9.83 29.33 17.76
CA ARG A 234 10.22 29.09 16.37
C ARG A 234 10.68 27.64 16.20
N VAL A 235 9.93 26.86 15.44
CA VAL A 235 10.31 25.51 14.98
C VAL A 235 11.37 25.67 13.90
N ASP A 236 12.61 25.26 14.15
CA ASP A 236 13.71 25.37 13.19
C ASP A 236 13.87 24.13 12.31
N LEU A 237 13.47 22.96 12.83
CA LEU A 237 13.68 21.66 12.21
C LEU A 237 12.38 20.85 12.20
N VAL A 238 11.99 20.33 11.05
CA VAL A 238 10.81 19.47 10.91
C VAL A 238 11.22 18.17 10.24
N PHE A 239 10.75 17.04 10.74
CA PHE A 239 10.88 15.75 10.07
C PHE A 239 9.51 15.35 9.53
N VAL A 240 9.42 14.98 8.25
CA VAL A 240 8.20 14.46 7.63
C VAL A 240 8.48 13.08 7.03
N GLY A 241 7.53 12.16 7.18
CA GLY A 241 7.69 10.81 6.63
C GLY A 241 6.65 9.82 7.13
N ASP A 242 7.07 8.56 7.19
CA ASP A 242 6.25 7.40 7.54
C ASP A 242 6.43 6.93 9.01
N SER A 243 6.23 5.63 9.28
CA SER A 243 6.43 5.02 10.60
C SER A 243 7.84 5.22 11.16
N ILE A 244 8.87 5.25 10.30
CA ILE A 244 10.25 5.42 10.76
C ILE A 244 10.44 6.86 11.26
N THR A 245 9.81 7.84 10.63
CA THR A 245 9.77 9.22 11.16
C THR A 245 8.89 9.31 12.42
N GLN A 246 7.79 8.55 12.49
CA GLN A 246 6.93 8.54 13.68
C GLN A 246 7.66 8.00 14.91
N GLY A 247 8.53 7.01 14.75
CA GLY A 247 9.26 6.41 15.88
C GLY A 247 10.24 7.35 16.59
N TRP A 248 10.50 8.56 16.07
CA TRP A 248 11.15 9.63 16.85
C TRP A 248 10.40 9.98 18.14
N GLU A 249 9.08 9.76 18.18
CA GLU A 249 8.25 9.98 19.37
C GLU A 249 8.33 8.83 20.39
N ASN A 250 8.83 7.67 19.96
CA ASN A 250 8.82 6.42 20.70
C ASN A 250 10.25 5.90 20.88
N GLU A 251 10.68 4.91 20.09
CA GLU A 251 11.99 4.27 20.16
C GLU A 251 13.14 5.28 20.04
N GLY A 252 12.96 6.32 19.23
CA GLY A 252 13.93 7.40 19.02
C GLY A 252 13.87 8.54 20.02
N LYS A 253 12.97 8.51 21.00
CA LYS A 253 12.68 9.65 21.90
C LYS A 253 13.92 10.16 22.67
N ALA A 254 14.78 9.25 23.11
CA ALA A 254 16.01 9.62 23.82
C ALA A 254 16.99 10.36 22.90
N ALA A 255 17.26 9.81 21.71
CA ALA A 255 18.11 10.45 20.71
C ALA A 255 17.52 11.80 20.25
N TRP A 256 16.19 11.87 20.07
CA TRP A 256 15.51 13.13 19.73
C TRP A 256 15.76 14.24 20.75
N ALA A 257 15.63 13.93 22.04
CA ALA A 257 15.86 14.87 23.13
C ALA A 257 17.31 15.38 23.15
N THR A 258 18.29 14.50 22.90
CA THR A 258 19.71 14.84 22.87
C THR A 258 20.09 15.70 21.65
N HIS A 259 19.60 15.32 20.47
CA HIS A 259 20.13 15.84 19.21
C HIS A 259 19.30 16.98 18.61
N PHE A 260 17.98 16.97 18.80
CA PHE A 260 17.06 17.84 18.05
C PHE A 260 16.23 18.80 18.91
N ALA A 261 16.11 18.56 20.22
CA ALA A 261 15.32 19.43 21.10
C ALA A 261 15.76 20.91 21.07
N LYS A 262 17.07 21.16 20.92
CA LYS A 262 17.65 22.51 20.80
C LYS A 262 17.16 23.31 19.59
N HIS A 263 16.54 22.66 18.61
CA HIS A 263 15.99 23.26 17.39
C HIS A 263 14.46 23.41 17.43
N ASN A 264 13.84 23.21 18.60
CA ASN A 264 12.38 23.10 18.74
C ASN A 264 11.79 22.15 17.68
N ALA A 265 12.48 21.02 17.44
CA ALA A 265 12.16 20.17 16.31
C ALA A 265 10.79 19.51 16.47
N VAL A 266 10.12 19.25 15.34
CA VAL A 266 8.82 18.55 15.30
C VAL A 266 8.91 17.33 14.38
N ALA A 267 8.39 16.19 14.83
CA ALA A 267 8.27 14.97 14.02
C ALA A 267 6.82 14.78 13.53
N LEU A 268 6.65 14.79 12.20
CA LEU A 268 5.38 14.65 11.47
C LEU A 268 5.37 13.33 10.66
N GLY A 269 5.66 12.23 11.36
CA GLY A 269 5.64 10.87 10.81
C GLY A 269 4.31 10.15 11.05
N PHE A 270 3.88 9.33 10.10
CA PHE A 270 2.64 8.56 10.15
C PHE A 270 2.87 7.11 9.70
N GLY A 271 2.53 6.14 10.54
CA GLY A 271 2.69 4.73 10.23
C GLY A 271 1.93 4.31 8.97
N GLY A 272 2.64 3.63 8.07
CA GLY A 272 2.11 3.15 6.78
C GLY A 272 2.01 4.21 5.67
N ASP A 273 2.33 5.47 5.95
CA ASP A 273 2.25 6.52 4.93
C ASP A 273 3.12 6.21 3.72
N ARG A 274 2.52 6.48 2.57
CA ARG A 274 3.16 6.49 1.25
C ARG A 274 3.32 7.92 0.77
N THR A 275 3.99 8.10 -0.37
CA THR A 275 4.22 9.44 -0.94
C THR A 275 2.94 10.25 -1.10
N GLU A 276 1.85 9.60 -1.49
CA GLU A 276 0.58 10.28 -1.72
C GLU A 276 -0.18 10.64 -0.43
N ASN A 277 0.16 9.97 0.68
CA ASN A 277 -0.41 10.26 1.99
C ASN A 277 0.28 11.47 2.63
N LEU A 278 1.61 11.52 2.57
CA LEU A 278 2.34 12.72 2.95
C LEU A 278 1.88 13.93 2.12
N LEU A 279 1.69 13.76 0.81
CA LEU A 279 1.25 14.85 -0.05
C LEU A 279 -0.11 15.41 0.39
N TRP A 280 -1.05 14.52 0.77
CA TRP A 280 -2.33 14.95 1.33
C TRP A 280 -2.13 15.74 2.61
N ARG A 281 -1.30 15.26 3.55
CA ARG A 281 -1.09 15.94 4.84
C ARG A 281 -0.45 17.31 4.68
N LEU A 282 0.57 17.41 3.83
CA LEU A 282 1.18 18.69 3.44
C LEU A 282 0.12 19.64 2.90
N GLN A 283 -0.76 19.15 2.01
CA GLN A 283 -1.84 19.95 1.43
C GLN A 283 -2.92 20.38 2.44
N ASN A 284 -3.04 19.67 3.56
CA ASN A 284 -4.06 19.87 4.59
C ASN A 284 -3.49 20.52 5.87
N GLY A 285 -2.38 21.25 5.74
CA GLY A 285 -1.96 22.25 6.72
C GLY A 285 -0.82 21.85 7.65
N GLU A 286 -0.21 20.67 7.46
CA GLU A 286 0.88 20.22 8.32
C GLU A 286 2.13 21.10 8.31
N LEU A 287 2.30 21.96 7.30
CA LEU A 287 3.37 22.94 7.29
C LEU A 287 2.87 24.37 7.48
N ASP A 288 1.59 24.60 7.75
CA ASP A 288 1.04 25.95 7.80
C ASP A 288 1.39 26.65 9.11
N GLY A 289 1.69 27.95 9.03
CA GLY A 289 2.01 28.77 10.20
C GLY A 289 3.35 28.44 10.87
N MET A 290 4.19 27.63 10.23
CA MET A 290 5.60 27.43 10.61
C MET A 290 6.54 28.17 9.65
N ALA A 291 7.79 28.32 10.06
CA ALA A 291 8.87 28.83 9.21
C ALA A 291 10.20 28.10 9.53
N PRO A 292 10.27 26.77 9.35
CA PRO A 292 11.47 25.99 9.62
C PRO A 292 12.61 26.44 8.72
N LYS A 293 13.83 26.29 9.25
CA LYS A 293 15.06 26.42 8.47
C LYS A 293 15.27 25.17 7.63
N VAL A 294 15.01 23.99 8.22
CA VAL A 294 15.27 22.71 7.58
C VAL A 294 14.08 21.76 7.73
N ILE A 295 13.76 21.06 6.64
CA ILE A 295 12.80 19.96 6.63
C ILE A 295 13.54 18.69 6.20
N VAL A 296 13.54 17.67 7.05
CA VAL A 296 14.08 16.33 6.74
C VAL A 296 12.95 15.48 6.17
N VAL A 297 13.15 14.94 4.97
CA VAL A 297 12.13 14.17 4.24
C VAL A 297 12.63 12.74 4.03
N MET A 298 11.85 11.76 4.49
CA MET A 298 12.04 10.35 4.14
C MET A 298 10.69 9.69 3.95
N ILE A 299 10.37 9.27 2.72
CA ILE A 299 9.08 8.69 2.37
C ILE A 299 9.22 7.78 1.15
N GLY A 300 8.56 6.62 1.17
CA GLY A 300 8.48 5.73 0.00
C GLY A 300 8.63 4.23 0.31
N THR A 301 9.14 3.85 1.49
CA THR A 301 9.32 2.42 1.83
C THR A 301 7.98 1.65 1.87
N ASN A 302 6.87 2.34 2.14
CA ASN A 302 5.54 1.75 2.10
C ASN A 302 4.95 1.67 0.69
N ASN A 303 5.42 2.46 -0.28
CA ASN A 303 5.09 2.27 -1.70
C ASN A 303 5.67 0.93 -2.19
N THR A 304 6.91 0.62 -1.75
CA THR A 304 7.51 -0.71 -1.91
C THR A 304 6.70 -1.77 -1.20
N GLY A 305 6.48 -1.63 0.12
CA GLY A 305 5.85 -2.67 0.94
C GLY A 305 4.41 -3.00 0.56
N GLU A 306 3.61 -2.00 0.16
CA GLU A 306 2.20 -2.23 -0.14
C GLU A 306 1.97 -2.65 -1.59
N ARG A 307 2.63 -1.99 -2.55
CA ARG A 307 2.31 -2.11 -3.98
C ARG A 307 3.46 -2.65 -4.82
N MET A 308 4.68 -2.78 -4.30
CA MET A 308 5.91 -2.94 -5.12
C MET A 308 5.89 -1.96 -6.30
N GLU A 309 5.52 -0.72 -5.99
CA GLU A 309 5.26 0.33 -6.99
C GLU A 309 6.51 0.64 -7.80
N GLU A 310 6.38 0.89 -9.09
CA GLU A 310 7.55 1.16 -9.94
C GLU A 310 8.44 2.27 -9.34
N PRO A 311 9.78 2.08 -9.27
CA PRO A 311 10.66 3.03 -8.59
C PRO A 311 10.51 4.48 -9.08
N ALA A 312 10.32 4.67 -10.39
CA ALA A 312 10.13 5.99 -10.99
C ALA A 312 8.84 6.68 -10.51
N LEU A 313 7.76 5.94 -10.27
CA LEU A 313 6.49 6.47 -9.76
C LEU A 313 6.62 6.89 -8.29
N THR A 314 7.32 6.08 -7.47
CA THR A 314 7.63 6.46 -6.09
C THR A 314 8.48 7.73 -6.05
N VAL A 315 9.50 7.85 -6.91
CA VAL A 315 10.32 9.06 -7.03
C VAL A 315 9.51 10.26 -7.52
N ALA A 316 8.55 10.06 -8.43
CA ALA A 316 7.62 11.12 -8.84
C ALA A 316 6.74 11.60 -7.67
N GLY A 317 6.27 10.68 -6.82
CA GLY A 317 5.58 10.99 -5.58
C GLY A 317 6.45 11.79 -4.61
N THR A 318 7.70 11.39 -4.40
CA THR A 318 8.65 12.16 -3.59
C THR A 318 8.90 13.55 -4.17
N ARG A 319 9.04 13.69 -5.50
CA ARG A 319 9.14 14.99 -6.17
C ARG A 319 7.93 15.87 -5.89
N ALA A 320 6.71 15.32 -6.00
CA ALA A 320 5.49 16.08 -5.72
C ALA A 320 5.45 16.60 -4.27
N ASN A 321 5.92 15.80 -3.31
CA ASN A 321 6.07 16.24 -1.93
C ASN A 321 7.08 17.38 -1.78
N LEU A 322 8.24 17.30 -2.45
CA LEU A 322 9.26 18.35 -2.42
C LEU A 322 8.74 19.67 -3.03
N GLU A 323 7.99 19.60 -4.12
CA GLU A 323 7.39 20.79 -4.73
C GLU A 323 6.31 21.42 -3.83
N GLU A 324 5.48 20.61 -3.17
CA GLU A 324 4.50 21.12 -2.20
C GLU A 324 5.20 21.74 -0.98
N ILE A 325 6.27 21.12 -0.48
CA ILE A 325 7.11 21.69 0.58
C ILE A 325 7.69 23.03 0.14
N LYS A 326 8.29 23.11 -1.05
CA LYS A 326 8.88 24.35 -1.58
C LYS A 326 7.85 25.46 -1.74
N LYS A 327 6.63 25.11 -2.16
CA LYS A 327 5.50 26.04 -2.27
C LYS A 327 5.09 26.62 -0.92
N ARG A 328 5.00 25.78 0.11
CA ARG A 328 4.56 26.19 1.46
C ARG A 328 5.65 26.84 2.29
N GLN A 329 6.88 26.39 2.09
CA GLN A 329 8.05 26.74 2.90
C GLN A 329 9.23 27.12 1.98
N PRO A 330 9.09 28.18 1.15
CA PRO A 330 10.10 28.53 0.14
C PRO A 330 11.45 28.91 0.74
N GLN A 331 11.49 29.33 2.00
CA GLN A 331 12.73 29.64 2.73
C GLN A 331 13.46 28.40 3.27
N ALA A 332 12.76 27.27 3.43
CA ALA A 332 13.33 26.08 4.05
C ALA A 332 14.31 25.39 3.10
N LYS A 333 15.40 24.89 3.69
CA LYS A 333 16.23 23.84 3.10
C LYS A 333 15.57 22.48 3.33
N VAL A 334 15.79 21.56 2.40
CA VAL A 334 15.31 20.19 2.51
C VAL A 334 16.49 19.24 2.55
N LEU A 335 16.54 18.39 3.56
CA LEU A 335 17.43 17.23 3.60
C LEU A 335 16.61 16.00 3.20
N LEU A 336 16.76 15.56 1.96
CA LEU A 336 16.11 14.37 1.43
C LEU A 336 16.95 13.14 1.77
N LEU A 337 16.38 12.22 2.54
CA LEU A 337 17.04 10.96 2.87
C LEU A 337 16.74 9.87 1.83
N ALA A 338 17.74 9.02 1.59
CA ALA A 338 17.53 7.72 0.99
C ALA A 338 16.57 6.87 1.86
N LEU A 339 15.81 5.98 1.22
CA LEU A 339 15.06 4.96 1.95
C LEU A 339 16.02 4.02 2.68
N PHE A 340 15.76 3.77 3.96
CA PHE A 340 16.57 2.84 4.73
C PHE A 340 16.46 1.40 4.20
N PRO A 341 17.50 0.58 4.41
CA PRO A 341 17.44 -0.83 4.05
C PRO A 341 16.36 -1.54 4.87
N ARG A 342 15.71 -2.51 4.24
CA ARG A 342 14.69 -3.38 4.84
C ARG A 342 14.95 -4.82 4.41
N GLY A 343 14.45 -5.79 5.16
CA GLY A 343 14.72 -7.21 4.90
C GLY A 343 16.14 -7.60 5.30
N GLU A 344 16.27 -8.74 6.00
CA GLU A 344 17.52 -9.17 6.64
C GLU A 344 18.70 -9.20 5.66
N LYS A 345 18.49 -9.76 4.46
CA LYS A 345 19.54 -10.04 3.49
C LYS A 345 19.58 -9.02 2.34
N PRO A 346 20.75 -8.78 1.74
CA PRO A 346 20.89 -7.88 0.59
C PRO A 346 20.02 -8.22 -0.63
N ASP A 347 19.70 -9.50 -0.82
CA ASP A 347 18.93 -10.02 -1.96
C ASP A 347 17.40 -9.98 -1.75
N ASP A 348 16.94 -9.56 -0.57
CA ASP A 348 15.53 -9.35 -0.29
C ASP A 348 14.87 -8.49 -1.41
N PRO A 349 13.75 -8.94 -2.00
CA PRO A 349 13.12 -8.22 -3.11
C PRO A 349 12.75 -6.78 -2.79
N THR A 350 12.28 -6.51 -1.56
CA THR A 350 11.92 -5.16 -1.11
C THR A 350 13.16 -4.31 -0.88
N ARG A 351 14.28 -4.91 -0.46
CA ARG A 351 15.57 -4.22 -0.34
C ARG A 351 16.13 -3.79 -1.69
N ARG A 352 16.17 -4.70 -2.65
CA ARG A 352 16.60 -4.40 -4.03
C ARG A 352 15.68 -3.38 -4.69
N HIS A 353 14.40 -3.41 -4.33
CA HIS A 353 13.45 -2.40 -4.78
C HIS A 353 13.74 -1.01 -4.19
N ASN A 354 13.93 -0.88 -2.87
CA ASN A 354 14.35 0.38 -2.25
C ASN A 354 15.67 0.90 -2.82
N ALA A 355 16.64 0.02 -3.12
CA ALA A 355 17.90 0.42 -3.75
C ALA A 355 17.71 1.05 -5.14
N ARG A 356 16.76 0.56 -5.94
CA ARG A 356 16.40 1.17 -7.24
C ARG A 356 15.75 2.55 -7.08
N ILE A 357 14.93 2.74 -6.04
CA ILE A 357 14.39 4.06 -5.70
C ILE A 357 15.53 5.00 -5.28
N ASN A 358 16.41 4.55 -4.39
CA ASN A 358 17.55 5.34 -3.89
C ASN A 358 18.53 5.73 -4.99
N ALA A 359 18.68 4.92 -6.05
CA ALA A 359 19.49 5.29 -7.21
C ALA A 359 18.92 6.49 -7.99
N LEU A 360 17.60 6.74 -7.90
CA LEU A 360 16.90 7.82 -8.61
C LEU A 360 16.69 9.07 -7.74
N LEU A 361 16.59 8.92 -6.42
CA LEU A 361 16.35 10.05 -5.49
C LEU A 361 17.38 11.21 -5.58
N PRO A 362 18.70 10.99 -5.80
CA PRO A 362 19.66 12.08 -5.96
C PRO A 362 19.31 13.06 -7.08
N THR A 363 18.57 12.61 -8.11
CA THR A 363 18.12 13.48 -9.21
C THR A 363 17.11 14.55 -8.77
N LEU A 364 16.57 14.45 -7.55
CA LEU A 364 15.69 15.44 -6.95
C LEU A 364 16.46 16.53 -6.19
N ALA A 365 17.74 16.33 -5.91
CA ALA A 365 18.56 17.27 -5.17
C ALA A 365 19.26 18.26 -6.11
N ASP A 366 19.20 19.55 -5.77
CA ASP A 366 19.91 20.62 -6.48
C ASP A 366 21.22 21.03 -5.77
N GLY A 367 21.50 20.42 -4.61
CA GLY A 367 22.66 20.75 -3.77
C GLY A 367 22.58 22.13 -3.09
N LYS A 368 21.45 22.83 -3.22
CA LYS A 368 21.24 24.19 -2.73
C LYS A 368 20.03 24.28 -1.81
N GLN A 369 18.84 24.05 -2.34
CA GLN A 369 17.60 24.02 -1.56
C GLN A 369 17.28 22.59 -1.11
N VAL A 370 17.56 21.60 -1.94
CA VAL A 370 17.37 20.17 -1.64
C VAL A 370 18.74 19.48 -1.66
N VAL A 371 19.13 18.93 -0.52
CA VAL A 371 20.36 18.16 -0.33
C VAL A 371 19.99 16.70 -0.10
N PHE A 372 20.62 15.78 -0.84
CA PHE A 372 20.41 14.34 -0.67
C PHE A 372 21.42 13.74 0.30
N LEU A 373 20.98 12.80 1.14
CA LEU A 373 21.83 12.06 2.07
C LEU A 373 21.41 10.57 2.11
N ASP A 374 22.38 9.67 1.98
CA ASP A 374 22.19 8.23 2.17
C ASP A 374 23.01 7.76 3.38
N ILE A 375 22.32 7.19 4.37
CA ILE A 375 22.93 6.62 5.58
C ILE A 375 22.71 5.11 5.70
N GLY A 376 22.28 4.44 4.63
CA GLY A 376 21.92 3.02 4.67
C GLY A 376 23.08 2.10 5.07
N LYS A 377 24.32 2.51 4.78
CA LYS A 377 25.54 1.77 5.18
C LYS A 377 25.77 1.80 6.68
N GLN A 378 25.40 2.89 7.37
CA GLN A 378 25.52 3.04 8.81
C GLN A 378 24.53 2.15 9.56
N LEU A 379 23.45 1.72 8.88
CA LEU A 379 22.39 0.86 9.42
C LEU A 379 22.58 -0.63 9.06
N SER A 380 23.62 -0.98 8.30
CA SER A 380 23.89 -2.35 7.84
C SER A 380 25.22 -2.86 8.36
N ASN A 381 25.33 -4.18 8.52
CA ASN A 381 26.61 -4.84 8.78
C ASN A 381 27.54 -4.73 7.56
N PRO A 382 28.86 -4.98 7.71
CA PRO A 382 29.81 -4.95 6.60
C PRO A 382 29.51 -5.93 5.46
N ASP A 383 28.88 -7.07 5.75
CA ASP A 383 28.42 -8.07 4.77
C ASP A 383 27.08 -7.67 4.09
N GLY A 384 26.53 -6.52 4.48
CA GLY A 384 25.26 -6.01 4.01
C GLY A 384 24.05 -6.56 4.77
N THR A 385 24.17 -7.52 5.69
CA THR A 385 23.02 -7.97 6.48
C THR A 385 22.53 -6.90 7.45
N LEU A 386 21.27 -6.99 7.88
CA LEU A 386 20.75 -6.18 8.97
C LEU A 386 20.94 -6.91 10.30
N SER A 387 21.12 -6.17 11.39
CA SER A 387 21.11 -6.71 12.76
C SER A 387 19.78 -6.41 13.45
N LYS A 388 19.25 -7.37 14.22
CA LYS A 388 18.06 -7.15 15.06
C LYS A 388 18.31 -6.11 16.16
N ASP A 389 19.56 -5.85 16.51
CA ASP A 389 19.91 -4.79 17.46
C ASP A 389 19.66 -3.40 16.88
N ILE A 390 19.67 -3.26 15.54
CA ILE A 390 19.46 -1.99 14.83
C ILE A 390 18.05 -1.93 14.24
N LEU A 391 17.58 -3.01 13.62
CA LEU A 391 16.29 -3.14 12.96
C LEU A 391 15.60 -4.44 13.43
N PRO A 392 14.92 -4.46 14.59
CA PRO A 392 14.44 -5.69 15.25
C PRO A 392 13.46 -6.54 14.43
N ASP A 393 12.74 -5.90 13.50
CA ASP A 393 11.81 -6.51 12.56
C ASP A 393 12.26 -6.36 11.10
N TRP A 394 13.53 -5.99 10.89
CA TRP A 394 14.11 -5.73 9.57
C TRP A 394 13.49 -4.54 8.83
N LEU A 395 12.82 -3.62 9.52
CA LEU A 395 12.23 -2.41 8.93
C LEU A 395 12.31 -1.19 9.84
N HIS A 396 11.85 -1.30 11.08
CA HIS A 396 11.79 -0.19 12.04
C HIS A 396 13.04 -0.17 12.92
N LEU A 397 13.53 1.03 13.22
CA LEU A 397 14.76 1.22 14.00
C LEU A 397 14.52 0.92 15.48
N SER A 398 15.50 0.28 16.11
CA SER A 398 15.63 0.25 17.56
C SER A 398 16.09 1.61 18.11
N PRO A 399 16.11 1.83 19.43
CA PRO A 399 16.74 3.02 20.02
C PRO A 399 18.19 3.23 19.57
N GLN A 400 18.96 2.15 19.38
CA GLN A 400 20.33 2.24 18.87
C GLN A 400 20.35 2.66 17.38
N GLY A 401 19.41 2.16 16.57
CA GLY A 401 19.25 2.58 15.19
C GLY A 401 18.91 4.07 15.06
N TYR A 402 18.04 4.58 15.93
CA TYR A 402 17.73 6.01 15.99
C TYR A 402 18.92 6.88 16.43
N GLU A 403 19.76 6.41 17.34
CA GLU A 403 20.99 7.12 17.72
C GLU A 403 21.99 7.19 16.55
N ILE A 404 22.14 6.10 15.78
CA ILE A 404 22.96 6.09 14.56
C ILE A 404 22.40 7.09 13.54
N TRP A 405 21.08 7.09 13.33
CA TRP A 405 20.44 8.05 12.45
C TRP A 405 20.72 9.48 12.91
N ALA A 406 20.48 9.80 14.19
CA ALA A 406 20.67 11.14 14.73
C ALA A 406 22.10 11.67 14.52
N ARG A 407 23.11 10.87 14.88
CA ARG A 407 24.53 11.23 14.69
C ARG A 407 24.88 11.43 13.22
N SER A 408 24.32 10.62 12.35
CA SER A 408 24.55 10.73 10.90
C SER A 408 23.99 12.02 10.30
N LEU A 409 23.07 12.70 11.00
CA LEU A 409 22.50 13.97 10.58
C LEU A 409 23.28 15.20 11.12
N GLU A 410 24.14 15.06 12.11
CA GLU A 410 24.81 16.21 12.75
C GLU A 410 25.59 17.07 11.75
N ALA A 411 26.54 16.47 11.02
CA ALA A 411 27.37 17.20 10.06
C ALA A 411 26.56 17.73 8.84
N PRO A 412 25.63 16.95 8.24
CA PRO A 412 24.78 17.46 7.17
C PRO A 412 23.81 18.58 7.59
N LEU A 413 23.28 18.55 8.81
CA LEU A 413 22.32 19.56 9.29
C LEU A 413 22.99 20.86 9.74
N ALA A 414 24.22 20.80 10.26
CA ALA A 414 24.93 21.97 10.78
C ALA A 414 24.96 23.18 9.81
N PRO A 415 25.35 23.04 8.52
CA PRO A 415 25.32 24.17 7.60
C PRO A 415 23.89 24.58 7.18
N LEU A 416 22.91 23.68 7.25
CA LEU A 416 21.52 23.97 6.86
C LEU A 416 20.75 24.71 7.97
N LEU A 417 21.12 24.48 9.23
CA LEU A 417 20.53 25.12 10.41
C LEU A 417 21.25 26.42 10.81
N ALA A 418 22.36 26.74 10.14
CA ALA A 418 23.09 27.99 10.35
C ALA A 418 22.15 29.22 10.19
N PRO A 419 22.42 30.34 10.89
CA PRO A 419 21.60 31.55 10.84
C PRO A 419 21.35 32.10 9.44
#